data_AF-A0A969F104-F1
#
_entry.id   AF-A0A969F104-F1
#
_cell.length_a   1.000
_cell.length_b   1.000
_cell.length_c   1.000
_cell.angle_alpha   90.00
_cell.angle_beta   90.00
_cell.angle_gamma   90.00
#
_symmetry.space_group_name_H-M   'P 1'
#
loop_
_entity.id
_entity.type
_entity.pdbx_description
1 polymer ?
#
loop_
_entity_poly.entity_id
_entity_poly.type
_entity_poly.pdbx_seq_one_letter_code
_entity_poly.pdbx_strand_id
1 'polypeptide(L)'
;MVAVVILNHVEPIYDWLQIDAAAAAISVPYLQMCAYGVPALMCFFSLRFLADGMGFTRPALLIALSALLLKIPLNYALIYGEFGLPELGGVGCGVAQAILMWLQLLLIVVVVTRPRFDITQWRTRFEWPQWHVMKRLLMIGIPIGATIFAEMGLFSFTTLLLGRFGAEVVAAHNIAMNINGVMFMPPMALGMAATIRIGFRVGAGELAQARLTAGIAVGTTILVALLASVLIFFLRSQLVALYTTESPCTRCRRFCCCSWCSFCCSTRRKPPALAPCAATRTRVRPCSLPW
;
A
#
# COMPACT_ATOMS: atom_id res chain seq x y z
N MET A 1 20.38 2.08 -1.25
CA MET A 1 21.27 3.22 -1.60
C MET A 1 20.69 4.09 -2.72
N VAL A 2 20.30 3.54 -3.88
CA VAL A 2 19.71 4.34 -4.98
C VAL A 2 18.49 5.18 -4.54
N ALA A 3 17.57 4.60 -3.76
CA ALA A 3 16.40 5.33 -3.24
C ALA A 3 16.76 6.49 -2.29
N VAL A 4 17.85 6.37 -1.51
CA VAL A 4 18.31 7.44 -0.60
C VAL A 4 18.90 8.61 -1.41
N VAL A 5 19.66 8.29 -2.46
CA VAL A 5 20.26 9.29 -3.35
C VAL A 5 19.17 10.04 -4.13
N ILE A 6 18.15 9.33 -4.63
CA ILE A 6 17.01 9.94 -5.32
C ILE A 6 16.22 10.86 -4.39
N LEU A 7 15.98 10.45 -3.14
CA LEU A 7 15.23 11.26 -2.16
C LEU A 7 16.00 12.51 -1.69
N ASN A 8 17.33 12.46 -1.66
CA ASN A 8 18.15 13.62 -1.33
C ASN A 8 18.29 14.62 -2.50
N HIS A 9 18.00 14.23 -3.74
CA HIS A 9 18.02 15.09 -4.92
C HIS A 9 16.61 15.49 -5.39
N VAL A 10 15.67 15.64 -4.46
CA VAL A 10 14.27 15.99 -4.79
C VAL A 10 14.07 17.49 -5.07
N GLU A 11 14.94 18.37 -4.55
CA GLU A 11 14.89 19.82 -4.80
C GLU A 11 14.73 20.19 -6.29
N PRO A 12 15.54 19.68 -7.23
CA PRO A 12 15.40 20.02 -8.65
C PRO A 12 14.09 19.55 -9.30
N ILE A 13 13.43 18.52 -8.73
CA ILE A 13 12.12 18.05 -9.22
C ILE A 13 11.01 18.99 -8.77
N TYR A 14 11.12 19.55 -7.55
CA TYR A 14 10.14 20.51 -7.03
C TYR A 14 10.18 21.85 -7.76
N ASP A 15 11.38 22.32 -8.12
CA ASP A 15 11.54 23.54 -8.93
C ASP A 15 10.94 23.38 -10.33
N TRP A 16 11.03 22.17 -10.90
CA TRP A 16 10.42 21.84 -12.20
C TRP A 16 8.89 21.77 -12.15
N LEU A 17 8.31 21.45 -10.99
CA LEU A 17 6.86 21.28 -10.82
C LEU A 17 6.13 22.54 -10.35
N GLN A 18 6.85 23.66 -10.11
CA GLN A 18 6.32 24.94 -9.62
C GLN A 18 5.32 24.81 -8.46
N ILE A 19 5.69 24.01 -7.45
CA ILE A 19 4.88 23.83 -6.24
C ILE A 19 5.02 25.09 -5.36
N ASP A 20 3.93 25.47 -4.67
CA ASP A 20 3.91 26.57 -3.72
C ASP A 20 5.05 26.46 -2.69
N ALA A 21 5.77 27.57 -2.47
CA ALA A 21 6.99 27.60 -1.67
C ALA A 21 6.76 27.17 -0.21
N ALA A 22 5.56 27.43 0.32
CA ALA A 22 5.17 27.00 1.66
C ALA A 22 5.05 25.46 1.77
N ALA A 23 4.55 24.78 0.74
CA ALA A 23 4.45 23.33 0.71
C ALA A 23 5.80 22.65 0.47
N ALA A 24 6.65 23.25 -0.38
CA ALA A 24 8.00 22.78 -0.63
C ALA A 24 8.88 22.84 0.65
N ALA A 25 8.78 23.92 1.42
CA ALA A 25 9.53 24.10 2.67
C ALA A 25 9.24 23.04 3.74
N ILE A 26 8.04 22.44 3.74
CA ILE A 26 7.67 21.36 4.67
C ILE A 26 8.04 19.98 4.08
N SER A 27 7.85 19.80 2.76
CA SER A 27 7.98 18.50 2.10
C SER A 27 9.44 18.05 1.92
N VAL A 28 10.35 18.98 1.65
CA VAL A 28 11.79 18.68 1.48
C VAL A 28 12.41 18.09 2.76
N PRO A 29 12.33 18.75 3.93
CA PRO A 29 12.89 18.17 5.16
C PRO A 29 12.15 16.88 5.58
N TYR A 30 10.86 16.76 5.30
CA TYR A 30 10.12 15.51 5.52
C TYR A 30 10.71 14.35 4.71
N LEU A 31 10.99 14.56 3.42
CA LEU A 31 11.54 13.53 2.53
C LEU A 31 12.99 13.17 2.90
N GLN A 32 13.80 14.16 3.26
CA GLN A 32 15.18 13.94 3.73
C GLN A 32 15.19 13.10 5.02
N MET A 33 14.32 13.41 5.99
CA MET A 33 14.20 12.62 7.21
C MET A 33 13.73 11.18 6.94
N CYS A 34 12.78 11.00 6.03
CA CYS A 34 12.36 9.67 5.58
C CYS A 34 13.50 8.91 4.89
N ALA A 35 14.36 9.60 4.12
CA ALA A 35 15.48 8.99 3.41
C ALA A 35 16.48 8.32 4.36
N TYR A 36 16.73 8.90 5.55
CA TYR A 36 17.56 8.28 6.59
C TYR A 36 16.97 6.98 7.15
N GLY A 37 15.66 6.76 7.05
CA GLY A 37 14.98 5.51 7.46
C GLY A 37 15.01 4.39 6.40
N VAL A 38 15.21 4.73 5.12
CA VAL A 38 15.23 3.77 4.00
C VAL A 38 16.25 2.63 4.15
N PRO A 39 17.51 2.84 4.57
CA PRO A 39 18.44 1.73 4.75
C PRO A 39 17.97 0.74 5.82
N ALA A 40 17.39 1.24 6.92
CA ALA A 40 16.81 0.41 7.96
C ALA A 40 15.60 -0.38 7.44
N LEU A 41 14.75 0.27 6.64
CA LEU A 41 13.59 -0.36 6.00
C LEU A 41 13.99 -1.50 5.03
N MET A 42 15.01 -1.28 4.19
CA MET A 42 15.50 -2.32 3.27
C MET A 42 16.02 -3.55 4.02
N CYS A 43 16.78 -3.33 5.10
CA CYS A 43 17.27 -4.41 5.95
C CYS A 43 16.11 -5.14 6.65
N PHE A 44 15.16 -4.39 7.20
CA PHE A 44 13.95 -4.93 7.82
C PHE A 44 13.14 -5.81 6.86
N PHE A 45 12.89 -5.35 5.63
CA PHE A 45 12.17 -6.16 4.63
C PHE A 45 12.92 -7.45 4.27
N SER A 46 14.24 -7.40 4.11
CA SER A 46 15.05 -8.61 3.84
C SER A 46 14.91 -9.66 4.95
N LEU A 47 15.11 -9.25 6.20
CA LEU A 47 14.97 -10.12 7.39
C LEU A 47 13.53 -10.61 7.57
N ARG A 48 12.55 -9.75 7.33
CA ARG A 48 11.14 -10.11 7.39
C ARG A 48 10.78 -11.16 6.34
N PHE A 49 11.17 -10.99 5.08
CA PHE A 49 10.87 -11.96 4.02
C PHE A 49 11.56 -13.31 4.27
N LEU A 50 12.75 -13.31 4.89
CA LEU A 50 13.41 -14.53 5.35
C LEU A 50 12.59 -15.23 6.46
N ALA A 51 12.14 -14.49 7.47
CA ALA A 51 11.32 -15.03 8.55
C ALA A 51 9.96 -15.55 8.06
N ASP A 52 9.33 -14.82 7.15
CA ASP A 52 8.09 -15.20 6.49
C ASP A 52 8.29 -16.48 5.66
N GLY A 53 9.39 -16.58 4.88
CA GLY A 53 9.74 -17.75 4.08
C GLY A 53 9.97 -19.03 4.88
N MET A 54 10.46 -18.94 6.12
CA MET A 54 10.61 -20.09 7.03
C MET A 54 9.30 -20.52 7.71
N GLY A 55 8.17 -19.85 7.42
CA GLY A 55 6.87 -20.15 8.02
C GLY A 55 6.70 -19.58 9.44
N PHE A 56 7.63 -18.75 9.91
CA PHE A 56 7.59 -18.11 11.23
C PHE A 56 7.01 -16.70 11.13
N THR A 57 5.70 -16.60 10.89
CA THR A 57 5.01 -15.30 10.72
C THR A 57 4.57 -14.65 12.03
N ARG A 58 4.50 -15.41 13.14
CA ARG A 58 4.08 -14.87 14.46
C ARG A 58 4.95 -13.71 14.96
N PRO A 59 6.30 -13.79 14.90
CA PRO A 59 7.14 -12.68 15.32
C PRO A 59 6.99 -11.45 14.42
N ALA A 60 6.85 -11.65 13.10
CA ALA A 60 6.62 -10.54 12.16
C ALA A 60 5.30 -9.82 12.46
N LEU A 61 4.25 -10.56 12.82
CA LEU A 61 2.96 -9.99 13.23
C LEU A 61 3.07 -9.18 14.53
N LEU A 62 3.76 -9.70 15.54
CA LEU A 62 3.98 -8.99 16.81
C LEU A 62 4.76 -7.69 16.61
N ILE A 63 5.78 -7.69 15.75
CA ILE A 63 6.55 -6.48 15.40
C ILE A 63 5.69 -5.48 14.64
N ALA A 64 4.86 -5.93 13.70
CA ALA A 64 3.95 -5.04 12.98
C ALA A 64 2.91 -4.40 13.92
N LEU A 65 2.37 -5.17 14.86
CA LEU A 65 1.41 -4.68 15.85
C LEU A 65 2.05 -3.70 16.85
N SER A 66 3.25 -4.01 17.35
CA SER A 66 3.98 -3.10 18.23
C SER A 66 4.36 -1.82 17.50
N ALA A 67 4.81 -1.91 16.25
CA ALA A 67 5.10 -0.74 15.43
C ALA A 67 3.86 0.14 15.21
N LEU A 68 2.69 -0.46 14.98
CA LEU A 68 1.43 0.29 14.88
C LEU A 68 1.08 0.99 16.20
N LEU A 69 1.22 0.27 17.32
CA LEU A 69 0.91 0.81 18.65
C LEU A 69 1.86 1.96 19.01
N LEU A 70 3.14 1.87 18.65
CA LEU A 70 4.12 2.93 18.86
C LEU A 70 3.97 4.09 17.86
N LYS A 71 3.37 3.84 16.69
CA LYS A 71 3.18 4.88 15.67
C LYS A 71 2.26 6.00 16.13
N ILE A 72 1.19 5.67 16.83
CA ILE A 72 0.19 6.64 17.31
C ILE A 72 0.80 7.65 18.30
N PRO A 73 1.40 7.24 19.44
CA PRO A 73 1.95 8.18 20.42
C PRO A 73 3.16 8.92 19.86
N LEU A 74 3.99 8.28 19.03
CA LEU A 74 5.16 8.94 18.45
C LEU A 74 4.77 10.04 17.46
N ASN A 75 3.72 9.79 16.66
CA ASN A 75 3.19 10.79 15.75
C ASN A 75 2.54 11.95 16.52
N TYR A 76 1.75 11.65 17.57
CA TYR A 76 1.15 12.67 18.43
C TYR A 76 2.22 13.53 19.14
N ALA A 77 3.21 12.90 19.77
CA ALA A 77 4.27 13.60 20.50
C ALA A 77 5.11 14.52 19.61
N LEU A 78 5.42 14.12 18.37
CA LEU A 78 6.21 14.94 17.44
C LEU A 78 5.39 16.02 16.72
N ILE A 79 4.07 15.87 16.63
CA ILE A 79 3.20 16.89 16.06
C ILE A 79 2.92 17.99 17.08
N TYR A 80 2.57 17.61 18.32
CA TYR A 80 2.17 18.57 19.37
C TYR A 80 3.33 19.10 20.23
N GLY A 81 4.53 18.53 20.10
CA GLY A 81 5.73 19.10 20.75
C GLY A 81 5.75 19.00 22.28
N GLU A 82 4.92 18.15 22.91
CA GLU A 82 4.82 18.00 24.38
C GLU A 82 6.14 17.57 25.06
N PHE A 83 7.18 17.22 24.30
CA PHE A 83 8.49 16.78 24.80
C PHE A 83 9.59 17.87 24.75
N GLY A 84 9.23 19.15 24.69
CA GLY A 84 10.21 20.27 24.69
C GLY A 84 10.92 20.47 23.35
N LEU A 85 10.39 19.89 22.28
CA LEU A 85 10.83 20.07 20.90
C LEU A 85 9.95 21.11 20.20
N PRO A 86 10.51 21.96 19.33
CA PRO A 86 9.74 22.93 18.56
C PRO A 86 8.68 22.21 17.72
N GLU A 87 7.52 22.86 17.54
CA GLU A 87 6.37 22.37 16.77
C GLU A 87 6.77 22.11 15.30
N LEU A 88 7.27 20.90 15.03
CA LEU A 88 7.80 20.52 13.71
C LEU A 88 6.69 20.19 12.70
N GLY A 89 5.42 20.24 13.12
CA GLY A 89 4.25 20.05 12.25
C GLY A 89 4.41 18.84 11.32
N GLY A 90 4.31 19.09 10.01
CA GLY A 90 4.46 18.05 8.97
C GLY A 90 5.83 17.35 8.96
N VAL A 91 6.92 18.03 9.34
CA VAL A 91 8.27 17.44 9.40
C VAL A 91 8.36 16.38 10.50
N GLY A 92 7.65 16.59 11.62
CA GLY A 92 7.59 15.65 12.74
C GLY A 92 7.05 14.28 12.35
N CYS A 93 6.12 14.23 11.38
CA CYS A 93 5.60 12.95 10.87
C CYS A 93 6.69 12.11 10.15
N GLY A 94 7.60 12.77 9.43
CA GLY A 94 8.68 12.11 8.70
C GLY A 94 9.74 11.54 9.66
N VAL A 95 10.08 12.30 10.69
CA VAL A 95 10.99 11.88 11.76
C VAL A 95 10.40 10.71 12.55
N ALA A 96 9.12 10.78 12.93
CA ALA A 96 8.44 9.68 13.62
C ALA A 96 8.49 8.40 12.78
N GLN A 97 8.25 8.50 11.48
CA GLN A 97 8.30 7.36 10.58
C GLN A 97 9.73 6.79 10.45
N ALA A 98 10.75 7.65 10.36
CA ALA A 98 12.14 7.20 10.34
C ALA A 98 12.52 6.45 11.63
N ILE A 99 12.16 6.99 12.79
CA ILE A 99 12.39 6.35 14.10
C ILE A 99 11.71 4.97 14.17
N LEU A 100 10.47 4.86 13.70
CA LEU A 100 9.77 3.58 13.66
C LEU A 100 10.46 2.55 12.75
N MET A 101 11.02 2.98 11.62
CA MET A 101 11.78 2.08 10.73
C MET A 101 13.04 1.55 11.44
N TRP A 102 13.76 2.41 12.16
CA TRP A 102 14.91 2.01 12.98
C TRP A 102 14.50 1.07 14.12
N LEU A 103 13.38 1.35 14.78
CA LEU A 103 12.87 0.50 15.85
C LEU A 103 12.43 -0.88 15.33
N GLN A 104 11.74 -0.92 14.19
CA GLN A 104 11.36 -2.17 13.53
C GLN A 104 12.59 -3.01 13.16
N LEU A 105 13.66 -2.36 12.70
CA LEU A 105 14.94 -3.02 12.45
C LEU A 105 15.52 -3.63 13.74
N LEU A 106 15.55 -2.86 14.84
CA LEU A 106 16.06 -3.36 16.11
C LEU A 106 15.23 -4.56 16.61
N LEU A 107 13.91 -4.47 16.54
CA LEU A 107 13.01 -5.54 16.97
C LEU A 107 13.19 -6.82 16.14
N ILE A 108 13.34 -6.72 14.80
CA ILE A 108 13.56 -7.91 13.98
C ILE A 108 14.94 -8.53 14.24
N VAL A 109 15.98 -7.72 14.48
CA VAL A 109 17.32 -8.23 14.84
C VAL A 109 17.29 -8.96 16.19
N VAL A 110 16.57 -8.44 17.18
CA VAL A 110 16.40 -9.11 18.49
C VAL A 110 15.64 -10.44 18.35
N VAL A 111 14.63 -10.48 17.49
CA VAL A 111 13.88 -11.72 17.22
C VAL A 111 14.75 -12.77 16.52
N VAL A 112 15.53 -12.36 15.53
CA VAL A 112 16.39 -13.25 14.73
C VAL A 112 17.61 -13.74 15.50
N THR A 113 18.09 -12.99 16.51
CA THR A 113 19.20 -13.44 17.38
C THR A 113 18.81 -14.51 18.40
N ARG A 114 17.52 -14.85 18.53
CA ARG A 114 17.09 -15.94 19.42
C ARG A 114 17.52 -17.32 18.88
N PRO A 115 17.88 -18.28 19.76
CA PRO A 115 18.43 -19.60 19.41
C PRO A 115 17.49 -20.49 18.57
N ARG A 116 16.24 -20.08 18.36
CA ARG A 116 15.28 -20.79 17.52
C ARG A 116 15.48 -20.54 16.02
N PHE A 117 16.24 -19.50 15.64
CA PHE A 117 16.61 -19.18 14.25
C PHE A 117 17.98 -19.73 13.84
N ASP A 118 18.64 -20.50 14.71
CA ASP A 118 20.01 -20.99 14.54
C ASP A 118 20.15 -22.04 13.40
N ILE A 119 19.02 -22.60 12.95
CA ILE A 119 18.91 -23.39 11.70
C ILE A 119 19.39 -22.63 10.46
N THR A 120 19.41 -21.29 10.49
CA THR A 120 19.78 -20.46 9.35
C THR A 120 21.27 -20.12 9.29
N GLN A 121 22.07 -20.41 10.35
CA GLN A 121 23.52 -20.14 10.42
C GLN A 121 23.93 -18.73 9.92
N TRP A 122 23.04 -17.74 10.01
CA TRP A 122 23.21 -16.43 9.39
C TRP A 122 24.32 -15.61 10.06
N ARG A 123 24.66 -15.95 11.30
CA ARG A 123 25.76 -15.36 12.07
C ARG A 123 27.13 -16.00 11.78
N THR A 124 27.16 -17.23 11.26
CA THR A 124 28.37 -18.06 11.19
C THR A 124 28.98 -18.13 9.79
N ARG A 125 28.21 -17.86 8.72
CA ARG A 125 28.74 -17.85 7.34
C ARG A 125 28.38 -16.58 6.61
N PHE A 126 29.29 -15.61 6.65
CA PHE A 126 29.27 -14.49 5.71
C PHE A 126 29.72 -15.00 4.35
N GLU A 127 28.78 -15.49 3.55
CA GLU A 127 29.07 -15.91 2.18
C GLU A 127 29.17 -14.68 1.28
N TRP A 128 30.21 -14.62 0.44
CA TRP A 128 30.38 -13.56 -0.55
C TRP A 128 29.16 -13.52 -1.48
N PRO A 129 28.69 -12.32 -1.91
CA PRO A 129 27.50 -12.17 -2.73
C PRO A 129 27.57 -13.05 -3.99
N GLN A 130 26.80 -14.14 -4.00
CA GLN A 130 26.76 -15.03 -5.15
C GLN A 130 25.96 -14.35 -6.27
N TRP A 131 26.66 -13.83 -7.27
CA TRP A 131 26.06 -13.13 -8.41
C TRP A 131 24.97 -13.96 -9.11
N HIS A 132 25.14 -15.27 -9.13
CA HIS A 132 24.16 -16.20 -9.73
C HIS A 132 22.80 -16.16 -9.01
N VAL A 133 22.80 -16.17 -7.67
CA VAL A 133 21.57 -16.08 -6.86
C VAL A 133 20.95 -14.69 -7.01
N MET A 134 21.77 -13.63 -6.97
CA MET A 134 21.32 -12.25 -7.14
C MET A 134 20.64 -12.04 -8.50
N LYS A 135 21.22 -12.56 -9.59
CA LYS A 135 20.65 -12.48 -10.94
C LYS A 135 19.30 -13.19 -11.03
N ARG A 136 19.17 -14.37 -10.39
CA ARG A 136 17.90 -15.11 -10.34
C ARG A 136 16.83 -14.34 -9.57
N LEU A 137 17.21 -13.70 -8.46
CA LEU A 137 16.31 -12.88 -7.67
C LEU A 137 15.87 -11.61 -8.43
N LEU A 138 16.80 -10.95 -9.14
CA LEU A 138 16.49 -9.81 -10.00
C LEU A 138 15.55 -10.21 -11.15
N MET A 139 15.76 -11.38 -11.76
CA MET A 139 14.91 -11.84 -12.88
C MET A 139 13.47 -12.11 -12.45
N ILE A 140 13.23 -12.45 -11.19
CA ILE A 140 11.88 -12.59 -10.60
C ILE A 140 11.36 -11.24 -10.09
N GLY A 141 12.22 -10.41 -9.50
CA GLY A 141 11.85 -9.11 -8.95
C GLY A 141 11.50 -8.07 -10.00
N ILE A 142 12.22 -8.02 -11.13
CA ILE A 142 11.95 -7.09 -12.24
C ILE A 142 10.52 -7.21 -12.78
N PRO A 143 9.98 -8.40 -13.12
CA PRO A 143 8.61 -8.50 -13.61
C PRO A 143 7.59 -8.16 -12.52
N ILE A 144 7.80 -8.56 -11.26
CA ILE A 144 6.89 -8.21 -10.16
C ILE A 144 6.87 -6.69 -9.96
N GLY A 145 8.04 -6.05 -9.91
CA GLY A 145 8.17 -4.60 -9.81
C GLY A 145 7.53 -3.87 -11.00
N ALA A 146 7.73 -4.37 -12.22
CA ALA A 146 7.13 -3.82 -13.42
C ALA A 146 5.60 -3.89 -13.40
N THR A 147 5.02 -4.99 -12.87
CA THR A 147 3.56 -5.11 -12.73
C THR A 147 2.99 -4.10 -11.74
N ILE A 148 3.63 -3.93 -10.57
CA ILE A 148 3.19 -2.95 -9.55
C ILE A 148 3.39 -1.52 -10.06
N PHE A 149 4.49 -1.25 -10.77
CA PHE A 149 4.75 0.06 -11.37
C PHE A 149 3.71 0.41 -12.44
N ALA A 150 3.36 -0.55 -13.29
CA ALA A 150 2.31 -0.38 -14.29
C ALA A 150 0.93 -0.13 -13.64
N GLU A 151 0.62 -0.83 -12.55
CA GLU A 151 -0.62 -0.63 -11.78
C GLU A 151 -0.71 0.79 -11.20
N MET A 152 0.33 1.24 -10.49
CA MET A 152 0.36 2.59 -9.92
C MET A 152 0.39 3.68 -11.00
N GLY A 153 1.08 3.43 -12.12
CA GLY A 153 1.07 4.31 -13.29
C GLY A 153 -0.31 4.45 -13.90
N LEU A 154 -1.07 3.35 -14.00
CA LEU A 154 -2.45 3.37 -14.50
C LEU A 154 -3.38 4.15 -13.57
N PHE A 155 -3.23 4.00 -12.25
CA PHE A 155 -3.98 4.80 -11.27
C PHE A 155 -3.69 6.29 -11.43
N SER A 156 -2.41 6.68 -11.44
CA SER A 156 -2.01 8.09 -11.62
C SER A 156 -2.50 8.67 -12.95
N PHE A 157 -2.39 7.90 -14.04
CA PHE A 157 -2.87 8.33 -15.35
C PHE A 157 -4.39 8.52 -15.35
N THR A 158 -5.14 7.61 -14.72
CA THR A 158 -6.58 7.73 -14.58
C THR A 158 -6.98 8.97 -13.77
N THR A 159 -6.27 9.24 -12.66
CA THR A 159 -6.49 10.45 -11.85
C THR A 159 -6.21 11.72 -12.65
N LEU A 160 -5.13 11.75 -13.45
CA LEU A 160 -4.79 12.88 -14.30
C LEU A 160 -5.89 13.16 -15.35
N LEU A 161 -6.44 12.10 -15.97
CA LEU A 161 -7.56 12.24 -16.90
C LEU A 161 -8.82 12.75 -16.20
N LEU A 162 -9.11 12.27 -14.98
CA LEU A 162 -10.25 12.72 -14.18
C LEU A 162 -10.10 14.17 -13.70
N GLY A 163 -8.87 14.65 -13.51
CA GLY A 163 -8.56 16.03 -13.11
C GLY A 163 -9.16 17.09 -14.06
N ARG A 164 -9.36 16.75 -15.34
CA ARG A 164 -9.99 17.65 -16.32
C ARG A 164 -11.50 17.85 -16.09
N PHE A 165 -12.15 17.01 -15.27
CA PHE A 165 -13.60 17.06 -15.02
C PHE A 165 -14.01 17.90 -13.80
N GLY A 166 -13.05 18.58 -13.15
CA GLY A 166 -13.30 19.52 -12.05
C GLY A 166 -13.00 18.98 -10.64
N ALA A 167 -12.86 19.90 -9.68
CA ALA A 167 -12.40 19.60 -8.32
C ALA A 167 -13.33 18.64 -7.55
N GLU A 168 -14.64 18.71 -7.76
CA GLU A 168 -15.60 17.77 -7.13
C GLU A 168 -15.32 16.31 -7.53
N VAL A 169 -14.93 16.07 -8.78
CA VAL A 169 -14.65 14.72 -9.28
C VAL A 169 -13.35 14.16 -8.68
N VAL A 170 -12.33 15.03 -8.50
CA VAL A 170 -11.06 14.64 -7.88
C VAL A 170 -11.24 14.33 -6.39
N ALA A 171 -12.02 15.14 -5.68
CA ALA A 171 -12.36 14.88 -4.29
C ALA A 171 -13.12 13.55 -4.13
N ALA A 172 -14.13 13.31 -4.98
CA ALA A 172 -14.86 12.04 -5.01
C ALA A 172 -13.96 10.84 -5.35
N HIS A 173 -12.99 11.04 -6.23
CA HIS A 173 -12.02 10.01 -6.61
C HIS A 173 -11.11 9.61 -5.45
N ASN A 174 -10.59 10.58 -4.67
CA ASN A 174 -9.77 10.30 -3.49
C ASN A 174 -10.54 9.52 -2.42
N ILE A 175 -11.82 9.85 -2.19
CA ILE A 175 -12.68 9.08 -1.27
C ILE A 175 -12.86 7.65 -1.79
N ALA A 176 -13.13 7.50 -3.08
CA ALA A 176 -13.26 6.18 -3.71
C ALA A 176 -11.97 5.35 -3.61
N MET A 177 -10.80 5.97 -3.80
CA MET A 177 -9.49 5.32 -3.65
C MET A 177 -9.24 4.82 -2.23
N ASN A 178 -9.60 5.60 -1.21
CA ASN A 178 -9.46 5.18 0.18
C ASN A 178 -10.34 3.95 0.50
N ILE A 179 -11.60 3.99 0.06
CA ILE A 179 -12.52 2.84 0.23
C ILE A 179 -11.98 1.62 -0.53
N ASN A 180 -11.47 1.81 -1.75
CA ASN A 180 -10.86 0.74 -2.52
C ASN A 180 -9.63 0.14 -1.82
N GLY A 181 -8.78 0.97 -1.22
CA GLY A 181 -7.60 0.53 -0.46
C GLY A 181 -7.95 -0.40 0.70
N VAL A 182 -8.96 -0.03 1.50
CA VAL A 182 -9.45 -0.86 2.61
C VAL A 182 -9.98 -2.21 2.10
N MET A 183 -10.68 -2.21 0.97
CA MET A 183 -11.26 -3.42 0.38
C MET A 183 -10.21 -4.32 -0.30
N PHE A 184 -9.10 -3.74 -0.77
CA PHE A 184 -8.04 -4.48 -1.44
C PHE A 184 -7.05 -5.14 -0.48
N MET A 185 -6.96 -4.66 0.77
CA MET A 185 -6.04 -5.20 1.77
C MET A 185 -6.28 -6.69 2.13
N PRO A 186 -7.51 -7.16 2.40
CA PRO A 186 -7.72 -8.56 2.80
C PRO A 186 -7.34 -9.57 1.69
N PRO A 187 -7.74 -9.40 0.42
CA PRO A 187 -7.29 -10.29 -0.66
C PRO A 187 -5.77 -10.26 -0.87
N MET A 188 -5.15 -9.08 -0.80
CA MET A 188 -3.69 -8.94 -0.89
C MET A 188 -2.96 -9.71 0.23
N ALA A 189 -3.43 -9.58 1.47
CA ALA A 189 -2.84 -10.26 2.62
C ALA A 189 -2.95 -11.79 2.49
N LEU A 190 -4.12 -12.29 2.04
CA LEU A 190 -4.32 -13.72 1.77
C LEU A 190 -3.42 -14.22 0.64
N GLY A 191 -3.26 -13.44 -0.44
CA GLY A 191 -2.36 -13.78 -1.54
C GLY A 191 -0.90 -13.91 -1.10
N MET A 192 -0.42 -12.98 -0.27
CA MET A 192 0.93 -13.08 0.31
C MET A 192 1.07 -14.32 1.21
N ALA A 193 0.10 -14.57 2.11
CA ALA A 193 0.12 -15.73 2.99
C ALA A 193 0.09 -17.06 2.23
N ALA A 194 -0.72 -17.14 1.17
CA ALA A 194 -0.80 -18.30 0.29
C ALA A 194 0.53 -18.55 -0.43
N THR A 195 1.14 -17.51 -0.99
CA THR A 195 2.42 -17.60 -1.70
C THR A 195 3.53 -18.12 -0.79
N ILE A 196 3.62 -17.62 0.45
CA ILE A 196 4.56 -18.11 1.46
C ILE A 196 4.34 -19.60 1.76
N ARG A 197 3.08 -20.00 2.01
CA ARG A 197 2.71 -21.38 2.35
C ARG A 197 3.01 -22.36 1.21
N ILE A 198 2.70 -21.99 -0.03
CA ILE A 198 2.97 -22.79 -1.23
C ILE A 198 4.48 -22.86 -1.47
N GLY A 199 5.20 -21.74 -1.37
CA GLY A 199 6.65 -21.68 -1.51
C GLY A 199 7.38 -22.62 -0.54
N PHE A 200 6.94 -22.65 0.72
CA PHE A 200 7.48 -23.57 1.73
C PHE A 200 7.25 -25.04 1.38
N ARG A 201 6.02 -25.42 0.99
CA ARG A 201 5.67 -26.81 0.62
C ARG A 201 6.37 -27.28 -0.65
N VAL A 202 6.54 -26.39 -1.63
CA VAL A 202 7.33 -26.67 -2.85
C VAL A 202 8.80 -26.88 -2.49
N GLY A 203 9.36 -26.06 -1.60
CA GLY A 203 10.73 -26.22 -1.10
C GLY A 203 10.97 -27.52 -0.34
N ALA A 204 9.94 -28.07 0.32
CA ALA A 204 10.00 -29.36 1.02
C ALA A 204 9.86 -30.59 0.08
N GLY A 205 9.65 -30.39 -1.23
CA GLY A 205 9.49 -31.49 -2.20
C GLY A 205 8.08 -32.12 -2.25
N GLU A 206 7.14 -31.67 -1.42
CA GLU A 206 5.78 -32.22 -1.32
C GLU A 206 4.81 -31.59 -2.34
N LEU A 207 5.03 -31.83 -3.63
CA LEU A 207 4.25 -31.20 -4.71
C LEU A 207 2.74 -31.49 -4.65
N ALA A 208 2.34 -32.68 -4.19
CA ALA A 208 0.93 -33.05 -4.03
C ALA A 208 0.25 -32.18 -2.96
N GLN A 209 0.90 -32.00 -1.80
CA GLN A 209 0.38 -31.13 -0.73
C GLN A 209 0.42 -29.66 -1.13
N ALA A 210 1.41 -29.24 -1.93
CA ALA A 210 1.46 -27.88 -2.47
C ALA A 210 0.26 -27.55 -3.35
N ARG A 211 -0.16 -28.47 -4.25
CA ARG A 211 -1.36 -28.28 -5.08
C ARG A 211 -2.64 -28.19 -4.26
N LEU A 212 -2.78 -29.06 -3.25
CA LEU A 212 -3.96 -29.05 -2.39
C LEU A 212 -4.02 -27.77 -1.55
N THR A 213 -2.87 -27.32 -1.02
CA THR A 213 -2.75 -26.04 -0.30
C THR A 213 -3.08 -24.85 -1.20
N ALA A 214 -2.63 -24.87 -2.46
CA ALA A 214 -2.96 -23.83 -3.43
C ALA A 214 -4.46 -23.78 -3.75
N GLY A 215 -5.10 -24.95 -3.93
CA GLY A 215 -6.55 -25.04 -4.14
C GLY A 215 -7.34 -24.48 -2.97
N ILE A 216 -6.98 -24.85 -1.73
CA ILE A 216 -7.61 -24.30 -0.52
C ILE A 216 -7.39 -22.79 -0.44
N ALA A 217 -6.17 -22.31 -0.69
CA ALA A 217 -5.85 -20.89 -0.61
C ALA A 217 -6.62 -20.04 -1.65
N VAL A 218 -6.78 -20.55 -2.87
CA VAL A 218 -7.61 -19.89 -3.89
C VAL A 218 -9.09 -19.92 -3.47
N GLY A 219 -9.59 -21.05 -2.98
CA GLY A 219 -10.96 -21.18 -2.49
C GLY A 219 -11.27 -20.20 -1.34
N THR A 220 -10.38 -20.09 -0.35
CA THR A 220 -10.54 -19.15 0.76
C THR A 220 -10.44 -17.70 0.31
N THR A 221 -9.53 -17.39 -0.62
CA THR A 221 -9.41 -16.03 -1.18
C THR A 221 -10.68 -15.63 -1.94
N ILE A 222 -11.24 -16.53 -2.76
CA ILE A 222 -12.51 -16.29 -3.46
C ILE A 222 -13.66 -16.10 -2.47
N LEU A 223 -13.74 -16.93 -1.42
CA LEU A 223 -14.77 -16.82 -0.40
C LEU A 223 -14.68 -15.48 0.36
N VAL A 224 -13.47 -15.05 0.74
CA VAL A 224 -13.25 -13.75 1.39
C VAL A 224 -13.55 -12.59 0.43
N ALA A 225 -13.19 -12.70 -0.85
CA ALA A 225 -13.52 -11.69 -1.85
C ALA A 225 -15.04 -11.58 -2.09
N LEU A 226 -15.75 -12.71 -2.10
CA LEU A 226 -17.21 -12.74 -2.19
C LEU A 226 -17.85 -12.11 -0.95
N LEU A 227 -17.39 -12.47 0.24
CA LEU A 227 -17.86 -11.88 1.49
C LEU A 227 -17.62 -10.37 1.52
N ALA A 228 -16.43 -9.91 1.10
CA ALA A 228 -16.12 -8.49 0.98
C ALA A 228 -17.05 -7.79 -0.02
N SER A 229 -17.33 -8.40 -1.18
CA SER A 229 -18.26 -7.88 -2.19
C SER A 229 -19.69 -7.72 -1.66
N VAL A 230 -20.19 -8.73 -0.94
CA VAL A 230 -21.51 -8.67 -0.29
C VAL A 230 -21.54 -7.60 0.79
N LEU A 231 -20.48 -7.52 1.61
CA LEU A 231 -20.37 -6.51 2.66
C LEU A 231 -20.38 -5.09 2.07
N ILE A 232 -19.67 -4.86 0.95
CA ILE A 232 -19.71 -3.59 0.22
C ILE A 232 -21.13 -3.27 -0.24
N PHE A 233 -21.83 -4.24 -0.81
CA PHE A 233 -23.18 -4.02 -1.33
C PHE A 233 -24.14 -3.54 -0.24
N PHE A 234 -24.04 -4.10 0.97
CA PHE A 234 -24.85 -3.68 2.13
C PHE A 234 -24.36 -2.39 2.80
N LEU A 235 -23.05 -2.24 3.03
CA LEU A 235 -22.47 -1.11 3.77
C LEU A 235 -22.26 0.15 2.91
N ARG A 236 -22.53 0.09 1.60
CA ARG A 236 -22.41 1.21 0.66
C ARG A 236 -23.07 2.49 1.17
N SER A 237 -24.28 2.40 1.73
CA SER A 237 -25.01 3.59 2.20
C SER A 237 -24.34 4.24 3.41
N GLN A 238 -23.82 3.43 4.34
CA GLN A 238 -23.17 3.89 5.56
C GLN A 238 -21.76 4.44 5.29
N LEU A 239 -21.00 3.81 4.38
CA LEU A 239 -19.66 4.28 4.00
C LEU A 239 -19.70 5.65 3.32
N VAL A 240 -20.71 5.91 2.48
CA VAL A 240 -20.86 7.24 1.85
C VAL A 240 -21.28 8.27 2.90
N ALA A 241 -22.19 7.93 3.82
CA ALA A 241 -22.62 8.83 4.88
C ALA A 241 -21.51 9.20 5.89
N LEU A 242 -20.55 8.30 6.14
CA LEU A 242 -19.39 8.57 6.99
C LEU A 242 -18.39 9.56 6.37
N TYR A 243 -18.32 9.64 5.04
CA TYR A 243 -17.40 10.52 4.33
C TYR A 243 -18.03 11.83 3.82
N THR A 244 -19.37 11.94 3.80
CA THR A 244 -20.08 13.15 3.35
C THR A 244 -20.97 13.70 4.45
N THR A 245 -20.51 14.77 5.10
CA THR A 245 -21.35 15.63 5.96
C THR A 245 -22.15 16.66 5.16
N GLU A 246 -21.91 16.82 3.85
CA GLU A 246 -22.64 17.74 2.99
C GLU A 246 -23.18 17.04 1.73
N SER A 247 -24.50 17.04 1.58
CA SER A 247 -25.22 16.61 0.37
C SER A 247 -24.98 17.60 -0.75
N PRO A 248 -24.39 17.21 -1.90
CA PRO A 248 -25.23 16.75 -3.01
C PRO A 248 -24.49 15.81 -4.00
N CYS A 249 -24.61 14.48 -3.89
CA CYS A 249 -24.31 13.63 -5.07
C CYS A 249 -24.90 12.22 -5.04
N THR A 250 -26.23 12.13 -5.19
CA THR A 250 -26.91 10.90 -5.65
C THR A 250 -26.42 10.41 -7.02
N ARG A 251 -25.63 11.20 -7.77
CA ARG A 251 -25.00 10.82 -9.04
C ARG A 251 -23.73 9.97 -8.87
N CYS A 252 -23.01 10.07 -7.74
CA CYS A 252 -21.81 9.27 -7.46
C CYS A 252 -22.15 7.79 -7.21
N ARG A 253 -23.41 7.48 -6.88
CA ARG A 253 -23.93 6.09 -6.85
C ARG A 253 -23.75 5.39 -8.22
N ARG A 254 -23.82 6.10 -9.35
CA ARG A 254 -23.73 5.48 -10.68
C ARG A 254 -22.29 5.20 -11.12
N PHE A 255 -21.33 6.04 -10.71
CA PHE A 255 -19.92 5.92 -11.14
C PHE A 255 -19.18 4.76 -10.48
N CYS A 256 -19.46 4.48 -9.20
CA CYS A 256 -18.91 3.32 -8.50
C CYS A 256 -19.35 1.99 -9.13
N CYS A 257 -20.54 1.95 -9.74
CA CYS A 257 -21.04 0.77 -10.44
C CYS A 257 -20.38 0.58 -11.82
N CYS A 258 -20.04 1.66 -12.53
CA CYS A 258 -19.40 1.60 -13.85
C CYS A 258 -17.90 1.27 -13.79
N SER A 259 -17.15 1.76 -12.80
CA SER A 259 -15.71 1.44 -12.66
C SER A 259 -15.49 -0.07 -12.41
N TRP A 260 -16.34 -0.68 -11.59
CA TRP A 260 -16.29 -2.11 -11.31
C TRP A 260 -16.81 -2.98 -12.47
N CYS A 261 -17.76 -2.48 -13.27
CA CYS A 261 -18.16 -3.11 -14.51
C CYS A 261 -17.03 -3.13 -15.55
N SER A 262 -16.20 -2.08 -15.64
CA SER A 262 -15.03 -2.06 -16.54
C SER A 262 -13.97 -3.10 -16.16
N PHE A 263 -13.79 -3.38 -14.86
CA PHE A 263 -12.85 -4.41 -14.40
C PHE A 263 -13.42 -5.84 -14.52
N CYS A 264 -14.74 -6.03 -14.33
CA CYS A 264 -15.40 -7.32 -14.55
C CYS A 264 -15.60 -7.64 -16.05
N CYS A 265 -15.61 -6.63 -16.92
CA CYS A 265 -15.77 -6.79 -18.36
C CYS A 265 -14.44 -7.05 -19.11
N SER A 266 -13.27 -6.78 -18.50
CA SER A 266 -11.96 -7.11 -19.12
C SER A 266 -11.63 -8.61 -19.07
N THR A 267 -12.29 -9.39 -18.21
CA THR A 267 -12.10 -10.84 -18.06
C THR A 267 -13.08 -11.71 -18.85
N ARG A 268 -14.07 -11.13 -19.55
CA ARG A 268 -14.95 -11.87 -20.47
C ARG A 268 -14.82 -11.34 -21.89
N ARG A 269 -14.27 -12.17 -22.79
CA ARG A 269 -14.37 -11.97 -24.25
C ARG A 269 -15.86 -11.83 -24.65
N LYS A 270 -16.17 -10.76 -25.39
CA LYS A 270 -17.43 -10.31 -26.07
C LYS A 270 -18.34 -11.42 -26.70
N PRO A 271 -19.56 -11.10 -27.26
CA PRO A 271 -20.77 -10.31 -26.85
C PRO A 271 -22.09 -11.10 -27.26
N PRO A 272 -23.33 -10.56 -27.55
CA PRO A 272 -23.93 -9.20 -27.43
C PRO A 272 -25.36 -9.11 -26.83
N ALA A 273 -25.83 -7.86 -26.63
CA ALA A 273 -27.19 -7.32 -26.89
C ALA A 273 -28.00 -6.67 -25.72
N LEU A 274 -28.37 -5.39 -25.98
CA LEU A 274 -29.54 -4.60 -25.51
C LEU A 274 -29.55 -4.11 -24.05
N ALA A 275 -29.88 -2.86 -23.67
CA ALA A 275 -30.48 -1.69 -24.34
C ALA A 275 -30.27 -0.42 -23.46
N PRO A 276 -30.52 0.81 -23.97
CA PRO A 276 -30.04 2.10 -23.44
C PRO A 276 -31.07 2.78 -22.51
N CYS A 277 -30.63 3.74 -21.68
CA CYS A 277 -31.57 4.70 -21.10
C CYS A 277 -30.96 6.10 -21.00
N ALA A 278 -31.59 7.00 -21.75
CA ALA A 278 -31.22 8.37 -22.03
C ALA A 278 -31.60 9.36 -20.92
N ALA A 279 -30.99 10.55 -21.02
CA ALA A 279 -31.56 11.86 -20.72
C ALA A 279 -32.13 12.14 -19.31
N THR A 280 -31.41 12.97 -18.54
CA THR A 280 -32.05 14.15 -17.93
C THR A 280 -31.02 15.28 -17.74
N ARG A 281 -31.20 16.30 -18.57
CA ARG A 281 -30.53 17.59 -18.61
C ARG A 281 -31.37 18.54 -17.74
N THR A 282 -30.87 19.03 -16.62
CA THR A 282 -31.40 20.25 -15.99
C THR A 282 -30.38 20.94 -15.07
N ARG A 283 -30.00 22.14 -15.49
CA ARG A 283 -29.60 23.35 -14.74
C ARG A 283 -28.37 23.32 -13.84
N VAL A 284 -27.29 23.84 -14.45
CA VAL A 284 -26.28 24.72 -13.87
C VAL A 284 -26.93 25.81 -13.00
N ARG A 285 -26.44 26.00 -11.78
CA ARG A 285 -26.41 27.31 -11.09
C ARG A 285 -24.99 27.52 -10.52
N PRO A 286 -24.39 28.71 -10.68
CA PRO A 286 -23.03 29.05 -10.25
C PRO A 286 -22.97 29.67 -8.85
N CYS A 287 -21.74 29.77 -8.31
CA CYS A 287 -21.28 30.55 -7.14
C CYS A 287 -21.70 29.99 -5.76
N SER A 288 -20.85 29.94 -4.72
CA SER A 288 -19.63 30.72 -4.39
C SER A 288 -18.84 30.01 -3.27
N LEU A 289 -17.50 30.03 -3.37
CA LEU A 289 -16.54 29.95 -2.24
C LEU A 289 -16.99 30.86 -1.07
N PRO A 290 -16.70 30.55 0.21
CA PRO A 290 -15.33 30.70 0.71
C PRO A 290 -14.90 29.82 1.92
N TRP A 291 -13.57 29.57 1.98
CA TRP A 291 -12.74 29.04 3.08
C TRP A 291 -12.91 27.57 3.48
#